data_AF-A0A956TA81-F1
#
_entry.id   AF-A0A956TA81-F1
#
_cell.length_a   1.000
_cell.length_b   1.000
_cell.length_c   1.000
_cell.angle_alpha   90.00
_cell.angle_beta   90.00
_cell.angle_gamma   90.00
#
_symmetry.space_group_name_H-M   'P 1'
#
loop_
_entity.id
_entity.type
_entity.pdbx_description
1 polymer ?
#
loop_
_entity_poly.entity_id
_entity_poly.type
_entity_poly.pdbx_seq_one_letter_code
_entity_poly.pdbx_strand_id
1 'polypeptide(L)'
;MGALFVLLLLPIWCFDYFPSQDGPVHLYSAWLFKHLADPDWTVVQSVFTASYRIPTNWMAQFALSLLLNITDVLTAHKLLLTGLLGLFVASVWYFGRSFGHSNWRYLILGFVLAYNYPLMVGFYNFLLATSLMLFVLGLWFRMAGNGFRISRMALMLSVLLAATVAHPFPVALLCPLMILQGTADLALALWTRRQKGNTVPLKTALTSPVLRLLCLLLPLTLVIFQFNLLSWLD
;
A
#
# COMPACT_ATOMS: atom_id res chain seq x y z
N MET A 1 14.32 -10.62 15.86
CA MET A 1 13.14 -10.30 15.01
C MET A 1 11.96 -11.20 15.36
N GLY A 2 12.11 -12.53 15.33
CA GLY A 2 11.01 -13.46 15.64
C GLY A 2 10.30 -13.18 16.97
N ALA A 3 11.05 -13.00 18.08
CA ALA A 3 10.45 -12.72 19.39
C ALA A 3 9.60 -11.43 19.43
N LEU A 4 10.09 -10.34 18.81
CA LEU A 4 9.33 -9.08 18.73
C LEU A 4 8.06 -9.22 17.89
N PHE A 5 8.13 -10.02 16.81
CA PHE A 5 6.96 -10.29 16.00
C PHE A 5 5.93 -11.14 16.75
N VAL A 6 6.35 -12.13 17.52
CA VAL A 6 5.45 -12.88 18.42
C VAL A 6 4.79 -11.95 19.43
N LEU A 7 5.55 -11.07 20.09
CA LEU A 7 5.00 -10.08 21.02
C LEU A 7 3.98 -9.14 20.36
N LEU A 8 4.27 -8.71 19.12
CA LEU A 8 3.34 -7.89 18.34
C LEU A 8 2.03 -8.61 18.05
N LEU A 9 2.04 -9.94 17.90
CA LEU A 9 0.86 -10.71 17.56
C LEU A 9 0.03 -11.15 18.79
N LEU A 10 0.58 -11.05 20.01
CA LEU A 10 -0.12 -11.47 21.23
C LEU A 10 -1.53 -10.83 21.37
N PRO A 11 -1.72 -9.51 21.19
CA PRO A 11 -3.04 -8.91 21.34
C PRO A 11 -4.06 -9.37 20.28
N ILE A 12 -3.62 -9.93 19.15
CA ILE A 12 -4.52 -10.48 18.12
C ILE A 12 -4.91 -11.93 18.44
N TRP A 13 -3.94 -12.74 18.87
CA TRP A 13 -4.14 -14.18 19.00
C TRP A 13 -4.60 -14.62 20.39
N CYS A 14 -4.25 -13.87 21.44
CA CYS A 14 -4.66 -14.19 22.82
C CYS A 14 -6.14 -13.90 23.12
N PHE A 15 -6.80 -13.08 22.31
CA PHE A 15 -8.21 -12.72 22.50
C PHE A 15 -9.05 -13.30 21.37
N ASP A 16 -10.31 -13.64 21.66
CA ASP A 16 -11.23 -14.19 20.66
C ASP A 16 -11.54 -13.20 19.55
N TYR A 17 -11.74 -11.93 19.94
CA TYR A 17 -12.11 -10.84 19.04
C TYR A 17 -11.08 -9.72 19.11
N PHE A 18 -10.66 -9.23 17.95
CA PHE A 18 -9.92 -7.98 17.87
C PHE A 18 -10.92 -6.80 17.86
N PRO A 19 -10.85 -5.86 18.84
CA PRO A 19 -11.90 -4.87 19.04
C PRO A 19 -11.77 -3.66 18.10
N SER A 20 -11.79 -3.90 16.78
CA SER A 20 -11.79 -2.84 15.78
C SER A 20 -13.20 -2.34 15.49
N GLN A 21 -13.36 -1.03 15.28
CA GLN A 21 -14.66 -0.41 14.98
C GLN A 21 -15.31 -0.98 13.70
N ASP A 22 -14.61 -0.92 12.55
CA ASP A 22 -15.15 -1.38 11.25
C ASP A 22 -14.80 -2.84 10.91
N GLY A 23 -14.12 -3.57 11.80
CA GLY A 23 -13.81 -4.99 11.56
C GLY A 23 -15.02 -5.86 11.24
N PRO A 24 -16.13 -5.75 12.02
CA PRO A 24 -17.35 -6.52 11.76
C PRO A 24 -17.93 -6.29 10.37
N VAL A 25 -17.92 -5.05 9.85
CA VAL A 25 -18.45 -4.79 8.50
C VAL A 25 -17.58 -5.42 7.42
N HIS A 26 -16.26 -5.45 7.59
CA HIS A 26 -15.36 -6.15 6.67
C HIS A 26 -15.60 -7.67 6.66
N LEU A 27 -15.81 -8.29 7.82
CA LEU A 27 -16.16 -9.71 7.93
C LEU A 27 -17.50 -10.01 7.25
N TYR A 28 -18.51 -9.17 7.47
CA TYR A 28 -19.80 -9.27 6.80
C TYR A 28 -19.69 -9.17 5.27
N SER A 29 -18.98 -8.17 4.75
CA SER A 29 -18.76 -8.03 3.31
C SER A 29 -17.99 -9.20 2.70
N ALA A 30 -16.98 -9.72 3.40
CA ALA A 30 -16.23 -10.90 2.95
C ALA A 30 -17.10 -12.16 2.93
N TRP A 31 -17.97 -12.32 3.93
CA TRP A 31 -18.96 -13.40 3.96
C TRP A 31 -19.95 -13.29 2.80
N LEU A 32 -20.44 -12.09 2.49
CA LEU A 32 -21.29 -11.87 1.32
C LEU A 32 -20.56 -12.25 0.02
N PHE A 33 -19.31 -11.81 -0.17
CA PHE A 33 -18.54 -12.17 -1.36
C PHE A 33 -18.37 -13.67 -1.55
N LYS A 34 -18.17 -14.40 -0.45
CA LYS A 34 -18.06 -15.86 -0.50
C LYS A 34 -19.37 -16.52 -0.97
N HIS A 35 -20.52 -16.06 -0.47
CA HIS A 35 -21.80 -16.72 -0.70
C HIS A 35 -22.63 -16.13 -1.85
N LEU A 36 -22.18 -15.03 -2.46
CA LEU A 36 -22.90 -14.38 -3.57
C LEU A 36 -23.05 -15.28 -4.79
N ALA A 37 -22.10 -16.19 -5.02
CA ALA A 37 -22.13 -17.18 -6.10
C ALA A 37 -22.47 -18.60 -5.61
N ASP A 38 -22.81 -18.75 -4.32
CA ASP A 38 -23.09 -20.05 -3.72
C ASP A 38 -24.57 -20.41 -3.95
N PRO A 39 -24.87 -21.50 -4.71
CA PRO A 39 -26.24 -21.89 -5.03
C PRO A 39 -27.06 -22.25 -3.78
N ASP A 40 -26.42 -22.63 -2.67
CA ASP A 40 -27.12 -22.99 -1.44
C ASP A 40 -27.62 -21.75 -0.67
N TRP A 41 -27.14 -20.55 -1.00
CA TRP A 41 -27.49 -19.29 -0.34
C TRP A 41 -28.37 -18.38 -1.21
N THR A 42 -29.51 -18.92 -1.66
CA THR A 42 -30.46 -18.21 -2.54
C THR A 42 -30.99 -16.88 -1.96
N VAL A 43 -31.10 -16.75 -0.64
CA VAL A 43 -31.51 -15.50 0.03
C VAL A 43 -30.51 -14.38 -0.22
N VAL A 44 -29.20 -14.67 -0.22
CA VAL A 44 -28.15 -13.67 -0.52
C VAL A 44 -28.34 -13.15 -1.94
N GLN A 45 -28.59 -14.04 -2.90
CA GLN A 45 -28.79 -13.70 -4.31
C GLN A 45 -30.10 -12.93 -4.56
N SER A 46 -31.12 -13.12 -3.72
CA SER A 46 -32.38 -12.37 -3.82
C SER A 46 -32.26 -10.91 -3.36
N VAL A 47 -31.26 -10.60 -2.52
CA VAL A 47 -31.09 -9.27 -1.93
C VAL A 47 -29.89 -8.53 -2.52
N PHE A 48 -28.84 -9.25 -2.90
CA PHE A 48 -27.58 -8.68 -3.37
C PHE A 48 -27.26 -9.12 -4.80
N THR A 49 -26.69 -8.19 -5.57
CA THR A 49 -26.12 -8.48 -6.88
C THR A 49 -24.65 -8.06 -6.93
N ALA A 50 -23.85 -8.76 -7.73
CA ALA A 50 -22.46 -8.40 -7.91
C ALA A 50 -22.36 -7.07 -8.67
N SER A 51 -21.65 -6.10 -8.08
CA SER A 51 -21.26 -4.90 -8.82
C SER A 51 -19.98 -5.21 -9.60
N TYR A 52 -20.01 -4.97 -10.92
CA TYR A 52 -18.82 -5.06 -11.77
C TYR A 52 -17.90 -3.83 -11.64
N ARG A 53 -18.26 -2.87 -10.77
CA ARG A 53 -17.37 -1.77 -10.43
C ARG A 53 -16.17 -2.32 -9.67
N ILE A 54 -15.03 -1.68 -9.84
CA ILE A 54 -13.85 -1.89 -9.00
C ILE A 54 -13.96 -0.86 -7.86
N PRO A 55 -14.72 -1.12 -6.77
CA PRO A 55 -14.78 -0.21 -5.64
C PRO A 55 -13.42 -0.12 -5.00
N THR A 56 -13.15 1.04 -4.43
CA THR A 56 -11.82 1.39 -4.00
C THR A 56 -11.83 1.32 -2.50
N ASN A 57 -11.23 0.27 -1.92
CA ASN A 57 -11.45 -0.25 -0.56
C ASN A 57 -11.93 -1.71 -0.50
N TRP A 58 -11.80 -2.51 -1.54
CA TRP A 58 -12.23 -3.91 -1.55
C TRP A 58 -11.14 -4.95 -1.29
N MET A 59 -9.87 -4.57 -1.34
CA MET A 59 -8.77 -5.53 -1.28
C MET A 59 -8.73 -6.30 0.04
N ALA A 60 -9.00 -5.65 1.17
CA ALA A 60 -9.04 -6.32 2.46
C ALA A 60 -10.21 -7.31 2.57
N GLN A 61 -11.40 -6.95 2.07
CA GLN A 61 -12.58 -7.81 2.05
C GLN A 61 -12.38 -8.99 1.10
N PHE A 62 -11.74 -8.77 -0.04
CA PHE A 62 -11.39 -9.82 -0.98
C PHE A 62 -10.34 -10.78 -0.39
N ALA A 63 -9.28 -10.25 0.25
CA ALA A 63 -8.31 -11.08 0.94
C ALA A 63 -8.98 -11.90 2.06
N LEU A 64 -9.92 -11.30 2.78
CA LEU A 64 -10.67 -11.97 3.83
C LEU A 64 -11.62 -13.04 3.27
N SER A 65 -12.30 -12.80 2.15
CA SER A 65 -13.17 -13.80 1.53
C SER A 65 -12.38 -15.01 1.03
N LEU A 66 -11.16 -14.80 0.53
CA LEU A 66 -10.24 -15.90 0.20
C LEU A 66 -9.85 -16.72 1.44
N LEU A 67 -9.55 -16.05 2.57
CA LEU A 67 -9.23 -16.74 3.82
C LEU A 67 -10.44 -17.53 4.35
N LEU A 68 -11.66 -17.00 4.23
CA LEU A 68 -12.89 -17.69 4.61
C LEU A 68 -13.17 -18.98 3.82
N ASN A 69 -12.48 -19.22 2.70
CA ASN A 69 -12.57 -20.50 1.98
C ASN A 69 -11.80 -21.63 2.65
N ILE A 70 -10.83 -21.30 3.51
CA ILE A 70 -9.93 -22.28 4.14
C ILE A 70 -9.92 -22.22 5.68
N THR A 71 -10.49 -21.17 6.28
CA THR A 71 -10.59 -21.01 7.74
C THR A 71 -11.96 -20.52 8.16
N ASP A 72 -12.24 -20.55 9.48
CA ASP A 72 -13.38 -19.87 10.07
C ASP A 72 -13.21 -18.33 10.09
N VAL A 73 -14.28 -17.62 10.44
CA VAL A 73 -14.36 -16.15 10.44
C VAL A 73 -13.35 -15.50 11.39
N LEU A 74 -13.14 -16.06 12.58
CA LEU A 74 -12.24 -15.48 13.58
C LEU A 74 -10.78 -15.67 13.15
N THR A 75 -10.44 -16.88 12.71
CA THR A 75 -9.11 -17.18 12.20
C THR A 75 -8.77 -16.35 10.96
N ALA A 76 -9.72 -16.19 10.02
CA ALA A 76 -9.54 -15.37 8.83
C ALA A 76 -9.22 -13.91 9.20
N HIS A 77 -9.95 -13.35 10.18
CA HIS A 77 -9.69 -11.99 10.67
C HIS A 77 -8.31 -11.85 11.28
N LYS A 78 -7.93 -12.77 12.18
CA LYS A 78 -6.61 -12.78 12.83
C LYS A 78 -5.46 -12.92 11.83
N LEU A 79 -5.63 -13.74 10.80
CA LEU A 79 -4.65 -13.89 9.71
C LEU A 79 -4.50 -12.61 8.89
N LEU A 80 -5.62 -11.95 8.54
CA LEU A 80 -5.58 -10.67 7.85
C LEU A 80 -4.83 -9.61 8.66
N LEU A 81 -5.16 -9.46 9.95
CA LEU A 81 -4.49 -8.52 10.86
C LEU A 81 -3.00 -8.81 11.00
N THR A 82 -2.64 -10.10 11.12
CA THR A 82 -1.24 -10.55 11.17
C THR A 82 -0.48 -10.13 9.91
N GLY A 83 -1.07 -10.33 8.73
CA GLY A 83 -0.50 -9.91 7.46
C GLY A 83 -0.33 -8.40 7.35
N LEU A 84 -1.32 -7.62 7.76
CA LEU A 84 -1.28 -6.16 7.74
C LEU A 84 -0.19 -5.61 8.68
N LEU A 85 -0.09 -6.12 9.91
CA LEU A 85 0.94 -5.72 10.86
C LEU A 85 2.34 -6.08 10.38
N GLY A 86 2.52 -7.31 9.87
CA GLY A 86 3.79 -7.75 9.30
C GLY A 86 4.22 -6.88 8.13
N LEU A 87 3.30 -6.60 7.19
CA LEU A 87 3.56 -5.75 6.04
C LEU A 87 3.92 -4.32 6.48
N PHE A 88 3.18 -3.74 7.43
CA PHE A 88 3.45 -2.40 7.94
C PHE A 88 4.85 -2.29 8.53
N VAL A 89 5.21 -3.20 9.46
CA VAL A 89 6.55 -3.23 10.10
C VAL A 89 7.64 -3.42 9.05
N ALA A 90 7.44 -4.35 8.11
CA ALA A 90 8.39 -4.62 7.04
C ALA A 90 8.59 -3.39 6.14
N SER A 91 7.52 -2.67 5.81
CA SER A 91 7.59 -1.47 4.98
C SER A 91 8.26 -0.29 5.68
N VAL A 92 7.98 -0.06 6.97
CA VAL A 92 8.68 0.97 7.77
C VAL A 92 10.18 0.64 7.82
N TRP A 93 10.53 -0.61 8.10
CA TRP A 93 11.92 -1.05 8.15
C TRP A 93 12.61 -0.92 6.78
N TYR A 94 11.93 -1.33 5.70
CA TYR A 94 12.45 -1.25 4.34
C TYR A 94 12.71 0.19 3.89
N PHE A 95 11.76 1.10 4.19
CA PHE A 95 11.89 2.53 3.91
C PHE A 95 13.01 3.17 4.73
N GLY A 96 13.06 2.92 6.05
CA GLY A 96 14.09 3.48 6.92
C GLY A 96 15.51 3.10 6.49
N ARG A 97 15.69 1.87 6.00
CA ARG A 97 16.96 1.39 5.42
C ARG A 97 17.38 2.10 4.12
N SER A 98 16.58 3.02 3.59
CA SER A 98 16.97 3.84 2.43
C SER A 98 17.86 5.02 2.82
N PHE A 99 17.92 5.39 4.11
CA PHE A 99 18.72 6.52 4.62
C PHE A 99 20.07 6.12 5.25
N GLY A 100 20.47 4.83 5.17
CA GLY A 100 21.74 4.36 5.71
C GLY A 100 21.75 2.87 6.06
N HIS A 101 22.90 2.35 6.50
CA HIS A 101 23.09 0.95 6.85
C HIS A 101 22.14 0.51 7.98
N SER A 102 21.68 -0.74 7.86
CA SER A 102 20.71 -1.46 8.72
C SER A 102 20.55 -0.91 10.14
N ASN A 103 19.61 0.01 10.32
CA ASN A 103 19.32 0.56 11.64
C ASN A 103 18.08 -0.13 12.22
N TRP A 104 18.31 -1.04 13.18
CA TRP A 104 17.28 -1.71 13.96
C TRP A 104 16.27 -0.74 14.60
N ARG A 105 16.64 0.55 14.76
CA ARG A 105 15.73 1.62 15.19
C ARG A 105 14.48 1.74 14.33
N TYR A 106 14.58 1.60 13.00
CA TYR A 106 13.40 1.67 12.13
C TYR A 106 12.50 0.44 12.27
N LEU A 107 13.09 -0.71 12.59
CA LEU A 107 12.32 -1.90 12.92
C LEU A 107 11.52 -1.67 14.21
N ILE A 108 12.15 -1.13 15.26
CA ILE A 108 11.46 -0.78 16.51
C ILE A 108 10.37 0.26 16.26
N LEU A 109 10.65 1.27 15.45
CA LEU A 109 9.65 2.27 15.08
C LEU A 109 8.44 1.61 14.41
N GLY A 110 8.67 0.65 13.50
CA GLY A 110 7.61 -0.14 12.90
C GLY A 110 6.77 -0.89 13.95
N PHE A 111 7.40 -1.52 14.94
CA PHE A 111 6.72 -2.21 16.03
C PHE A 111 5.89 -1.27 16.91
N VAL A 112 6.44 -0.10 17.27
CA VAL A 112 5.74 0.89 18.10
C VAL A 112 4.53 1.49 17.36
N LEU A 113 4.67 1.71 16.04
CA LEU A 113 3.62 2.32 15.22
C LEU A 113 2.63 1.31 14.61
N ALA A 114 2.84 0.00 14.82
CA ALA A 114 2.02 -1.05 14.22
C ALA A 114 0.56 -0.98 14.68
N TYR A 115 0.32 -0.74 15.96
CA TYR A 115 -1.02 -0.55 16.54
C TYR A 115 -1.48 0.92 16.41
N ASN A 116 -1.50 1.41 15.18
CA ASN A 116 -1.92 2.78 14.85
C ASN A 116 -3.45 2.94 14.79
N TYR A 117 -3.90 4.20 14.74
CA TYR A 117 -5.31 4.55 14.67
C TYR A 117 -6.09 3.86 13.52
N PRO A 118 -5.61 3.85 12.26
CA PRO A 118 -6.28 3.12 11.17
C PRO A 118 -6.57 1.65 11.49
N LEU A 119 -5.65 0.94 12.15
CA LEU A 119 -5.89 -0.43 12.58
C LEU A 119 -7.04 -0.51 13.60
N MET A 120 -7.04 0.37 14.59
CA MET A 120 -8.03 0.36 15.69
C MET A 120 -9.45 0.69 15.20
N VAL A 121 -9.57 1.61 14.24
CA VAL A 121 -10.89 1.87 13.63
C VAL A 121 -11.27 0.86 12.57
N GLY A 122 -10.41 -0.10 12.22
CA GLY A 122 -10.71 -1.13 11.23
C GLY A 122 -10.49 -0.69 9.78
N PHE A 123 -9.79 0.42 9.52
CA PHE A 123 -9.45 0.91 8.17
C PHE A 123 -8.34 0.05 7.51
N TYR A 124 -8.64 -1.23 7.28
CA TYR A 124 -7.66 -2.22 6.79
C TYR A 124 -7.12 -1.90 5.39
N ASN A 125 -7.98 -1.45 4.48
CA ASN A 125 -7.56 -1.04 3.14
C ASN A 125 -6.66 0.20 3.17
N PHE A 126 -6.93 1.15 4.08
CA PHE A 126 -6.06 2.30 4.28
C PHE A 126 -4.70 1.87 4.82
N LEU A 127 -4.68 1.03 5.86
CA LEU A 127 -3.43 0.51 6.43
C LEU A 127 -2.61 -0.28 5.40
N LEU A 128 -3.27 -1.09 4.57
CA LEU A 128 -2.65 -1.78 3.44
C LEU A 128 -2.03 -0.78 2.47
N ALA A 129 -2.79 0.20 2.00
CA ALA A 129 -2.30 1.23 1.08
C ALA A 129 -1.13 2.03 1.67
N THR A 130 -1.20 2.46 2.94
CA THR A 130 -0.10 3.14 3.63
C THR A 130 1.15 2.25 3.73
N SER A 131 0.99 0.96 4.01
CA SER A 131 2.12 0.03 4.08
C SER A 131 2.78 -0.15 2.71
N LEU A 132 1.99 -0.28 1.64
CA LEU A 132 2.50 -0.35 0.26
C LEU A 132 3.17 0.96 -0.16
N MET A 133 2.65 2.12 0.28
CA MET A 133 3.24 3.44 0.06
C MET A 133 4.61 3.60 0.71
N LEU A 134 4.76 3.16 1.96
CA LEU A 134 6.07 3.13 2.63
C LEU A 134 7.08 2.26 1.87
N PHE A 135 6.62 1.11 1.34
CA PHE A 135 7.47 0.27 0.49
C PHE A 135 7.89 0.98 -0.81
N VAL A 136 6.97 1.66 -1.47
CA VAL A 136 7.23 2.48 -2.67
C VAL A 136 8.25 3.58 -2.39
N LEU A 137 8.13 4.29 -1.27
CA LEU A 137 9.15 5.26 -0.85
C LEU A 137 10.53 4.61 -0.71
N GLY A 138 10.58 3.44 -0.08
CA GLY A 138 11.81 2.66 0.04
C GLY A 138 12.44 2.38 -1.34
N LEU A 139 11.64 1.96 -2.31
CA LEU A 139 12.10 1.74 -3.70
C LEU A 139 12.57 3.03 -4.36
N TRP A 140 11.80 4.11 -4.22
CA TRP A 140 12.07 5.42 -4.81
C TRP A 140 13.45 5.96 -4.41
N PHE A 141 13.73 6.02 -3.10
CA PHE A 141 15.01 6.52 -2.60
C PHE A 141 16.19 5.62 -2.98
N ARG A 142 15.99 4.29 -3.05
CA ARG A 142 17.05 3.36 -3.49
C ARG A 142 17.34 3.45 -4.97
N MET A 143 16.34 3.77 -5.80
CA MET A 143 16.52 4.02 -7.23
C MET A 143 17.25 5.34 -7.49
N ALA A 144 17.01 6.36 -6.65
CA ALA A 144 17.75 7.62 -6.70
C ALA A 144 19.27 7.40 -6.54
N GLY A 145 19.67 6.55 -5.59
CA GLY A 145 21.08 6.30 -5.28
C GLY A 145 21.80 5.25 -6.14
N ASN A 146 21.09 4.27 -6.71
CA ASN A 146 21.70 3.11 -7.40
C ASN A 146 21.46 3.07 -8.91
N GLY A 147 20.95 4.16 -9.49
CA GLY A 147 20.62 4.26 -10.91
C GLY A 147 19.30 3.58 -11.31
N PHE A 148 18.87 3.87 -12.53
CA PHE A 148 17.62 3.39 -13.10
C PHE A 148 17.67 1.87 -13.39
N ARG A 149 16.64 1.15 -12.99
CA ARG A 149 16.42 -0.26 -13.35
C ARG A 149 14.94 -0.48 -13.66
N ILE A 150 14.65 -1.01 -14.85
CA ILE A 150 13.27 -1.18 -15.32
C ILE A 150 12.47 -2.14 -14.42
N SER A 151 13.10 -3.18 -13.88
CA SER A 151 12.45 -4.12 -12.96
C SER A 151 12.02 -3.46 -11.65
N ARG A 152 12.85 -2.56 -11.09
CA ARG A 152 12.50 -1.79 -9.88
C ARG A 152 11.39 -0.78 -10.17
N MET A 153 11.42 -0.18 -11.36
CA MET A 153 10.36 0.73 -11.80
C MET A 153 9.03 0.00 -11.97
N ALA A 154 9.03 -1.14 -12.66
CA ALA A 154 7.85 -1.98 -12.85
C ALA A 154 7.28 -2.42 -11.50
N LEU A 155 8.12 -2.90 -10.58
CA LEU A 155 7.70 -3.24 -9.21
C LEU A 155 7.08 -2.03 -8.49
N MET A 156 7.70 -0.86 -8.56
CA MET A 156 7.19 0.36 -7.92
C MET A 156 5.81 0.74 -8.48
N LEU A 157 5.63 0.67 -9.81
CA LEU A 157 4.36 0.95 -10.47
C LEU A 157 3.28 -0.07 -10.09
N SER A 158 3.60 -1.37 -10.06
CA SER A 158 2.67 -2.41 -9.64
C SER A 158 2.23 -2.23 -8.19
N VAL A 159 3.14 -1.87 -7.29
CA VAL A 159 2.82 -1.62 -5.88
C VAL A 159 2.02 -0.32 -5.71
N LEU A 160 2.35 0.73 -6.47
CA LEU A 160 1.56 1.98 -6.53
C LEU A 160 0.12 1.71 -6.99
N LEU A 161 -0.05 0.92 -8.05
CA LEU A 161 -1.36 0.54 -8.55
C LEU A 161 -2.15 -0.25 -7.51
N ALA A 162 -1.52 -1.25 -6.87
CA ALA A 162 -2.15 -2.00 -5.79
C ALA A 162 -2.54 -1.10 -4.61
N ALA A 163 -1.70 -0.12 -4.26
CA ALA A 163 -2.03 0.86 -3.22
C ALA A 163 -3.22 1.74 -3.61
N THR A 164 -3.32 2.19 -4.85
CA THR A 164 -4.48 2.98 -5.35
C THR A 164 -5.78 2.18 -5.28
N VAL A 165 -5.73 0.90 -5.68
CA VAL A 165 -6.88 -0.01 -5.64
C VAL A 165 -7.28 -0.34 -4.20
N ALA A 166 -6.30 -0.49 -3.30
CA ALA A 166 -6.56 -0.64 -1.87
C ALA A 166 -7.23 0.62 -1.31
N HIS A 167 -6.59 1.78 -1.47
CA HIS A 167 -7.15 3.06 -1.05
C HIS A 167 -6.43 4.23 -1.75
N PRO A 168 -7.16 5.13 -2.46
CA PRO A 168 -6.52 6.20 -3.25
C PRO A 168 -5.89 7.29 -2.37
N PHE A 169 -6.45 7.55 -1.18
CA PHE A 169 -6.06 8.68 -0.35
C PHE A 169 -4.57 8.69 0.07
N PRO A 170 -3.98 7.60 0.62
CA PRO A 170 -2.55 7.56 0.90
C PRO A 170 -1.67 7.85 -0.33
N VAL A 171 -2.10 7.40 -1.51
CA VAL A 171 -1.39 7.65 -2.78
C VAL A 171 -1.47 9.12 -3.17
N ALA A 172 -2.65 9.72 -3.07
CA ALA A 172 -2.88 11.14 -3.36
C ALA A 172 -2.00 12.06 -2.49
N LEU A 173 -1.80 11.72 -1.21
CA LEU A 173 -0.91 12.47 -0.31
C LEU A 173 0.58 12.31 -0.66
N LEU A 174 0.97 11.14 -1.17
CA LEU A 174 2.38 10.84 -1.43
C LEU A 174 2.89 11.39 -2.77
N CYS A 175 2.04 11.37 -3.79
CA CYS A 175 2.40 11.81 -5.13
C CYS A 175 3.03 13.22 -5.18
N PRO A 176 2.50 14.25 -4.49
CA PRO A 176 3.13 15.58 -4.45
C PRO A 176 4.56 15.57 -3.89
N LEU A 177 4.82 14.79 -2.84
CA LEU A 177 6.15 14.68 -2.24
C LEU A 177 7.15 14.01 -3.20
N MET A 178 6.69 12.97 -3.91
CA MET A 178 7.51 12.28 -4.92
C MET A 178 7.79 13.17 -6.14
N ILE A 179 6.79 13.97 -6.57
CA ILE A 179 6.97 14.97 -7.62
C ILE A 179 8.01 16.01 -7.17
N LEU A 180 7.86 16.58 -5.98
CA LEU A 180 8.78 17.58 -5.44
C LEU A 180 10.22 17.05 -5.34
N GLN A 181 10.40 15.83 -4.84
CA GLN A 181 11.73 15.20 -4.80
C GLN A 181 12.26 14.94 -6.22
N GLY A 182 11.42 14.47 -7.13
CA GLY A 182 11.82 14.20 -8.52
C GLY A 182 12.22 15.47 -9.28
N THR A 183 11.53 16.59 -9.05
CA THR A 183 11.89 17.90 -9.62
C THR A 183 13.15 18.47 -8.98
N ALA A 184 13.36 18.28 -7.68
CA ALA A 184 14.60 18.64 -7.00
C ALA A 184 15.81 17.84 -7.55
N ASP A 185 15.67 16.52 -7.71
CA ASP A 185 16.68 15.65 -8.33
C ASP A 185 17.01 16.11 -9.76
N LEU A 186 16.00 16.48 -10.54
CA LEU A 186 16.16 17.00 -11.90
C LEU A 186 16.90 18.34 -11.91
N ALA A 187 16.52 19.28 -11.03
CA ALA A 187 17.16 20.58 -10.91
C ALA A 187 18.64 20.43 -10.51
N LEU A 188 18.94 19.53 -9.56
CA LEU A 188 20.31 19.23 -9.13
C LEU A 188 21.14 18.61 -10.26
N ALA A 189 20.55 17.71 -11.05
CA ALA A 189 21.20 17.12 -12.21
C ALA A 189 21.56 18.17 -13.28
N LEU A 190 20.63 19.10 -13.57
CA LEU A 190 20.84 20.22 -14.49
C LEU A 190 21.91 21.19 -13.98
N TRP A 191 21.86 21.54 -12.69
CA TRP A 191 22.86 22.40 -12.04
C TRP A 191 24.26 21.79 -12.07
N THR A 192 24.38 20.52 -11.71
CA THR A 192 25.66 19.79 -11.71
C THR A 192 26.25 19.71 -13.12
N ARG A 193 25.42 19.49 -14.15
CA ARG A 193 25.86 19.52 -15.55
C ARG A 193 26.35 20.92 -15.95
N ARG A 194 25.64 21.98 -15.56
CA ARG A 194 26.07 23.37 -15.82
C ARG A 194 27.45 23.65 -15.24
N GLN A 195 27.72 23.18 -14.02
CA GLN A 195 29.01 23.34 -13.34
C GLN A 195 30.14 22.51 -13.99
N LYS A 196 29.87 21.26 -14.39
CA LYS A 196 30.86 20.34 -14.95
C LYS A 196 31.04 20.44 -16.48
N GLY A 197 30.33 21.36 -17.14
CA GLY A 197 30.33 21.49 -18.60
C GLY A 197 29.74 20.26 -19.33
N ASN A 198 30.06 20.11 -20.61
CA ASN A 198 29.54 19.02 -21.46
C ASN A 198 30.15 17.64 -21.21
N THR A 199 30.86 17.45 -20.08
CA THR A 199 31.56 16.20 -19.73
C THR A 199 30.61 15.05 -19.39
N VAL A 200 29.38 15.35 -18.95
CA VAL A 200 28.33 14.36 -18.71
C VAL A 200 27.28 14.43 -19.83
N PRO A 201 27.03 13.33 -20.57
CA PRO A 201 26.00 13.32 -21.61
C PRO A 201 24.62 13.66 -21.03
N LEU A 202 23.91 14.58 -21.70
CA LEU A 202 22.59 15.07 -21.28
C LEU A 202 21.59 13.93 -21.04
N LYS A 203 21.60 12.92 -21.90
CA LYS A 203 20.77 11.72 -21.81
C LYS A 203 21.02 10.97 -20.49
N THR A 204 22.27 10.81 -20.09
CA THR A 204 22.64 10.10 -18.85
C THR A 204 22.25 10.89 -17.61
N ALA A 205 22.37 12.23 -17.65
CA ALA A 205 21.99 13.09 -16.54
C ALA A 205 20.46 13.17 -16.32
N LEU A 206 19.66 13.11 -17.40
CA LEU A 206 18.21 13.35 -17.34
C LEU A 206 17.34 12.11 -17.29
N THR A 207 17.82 10.97 -17.79
CA THR A 207 16.98 9.76 -17.94
C THR A 207 16.39 9.30 -16.61
N SER A 208 17.17 9.24 -15.53
CA SER A 208 16.68 8.75 -14.24
C SER A 208 15.64 9.67 -13.57
N PRO A 209 15.84 11.00 -13.45
CA PRO A 209 14.83 11.89 -12.89
C PRO A 209 13.56 11.99 -13.74
N VAL A 210 13.70 12.11 -15.07
CA VAL A 210 12.55 12.26 -15.97
C VAL A 210 11.70 11.01 -16.02
N LEU A 211 12.31 9.81 -16.13
CA LEU A 211 11.55 8.56 -16.11
C LEU A 211 10.80 8.38 -14.78
N ARG A 212 11.43 8.74 -13.66
CA ARG A 212 10.78 8.70 -12.35
C ARG A 212 9.56 9.62 -12.25
N LEU A 213 9.64 10.85 -12.79
CA LEU A 213 8.51 11.78 -12.82
C LEU A 213 7.39 11.32 -13.77
N LEU A 214 7.73 10.86 -14.97
CA LEU A 214 6.75 10.36 -15.94
C LEU A 214 5.98 9.15 -15.39
N CYS A 215 6.65 8.27 -14.64
CA CYS A 215 6.02 7.13 -14.02
C CYS A 215 5.00 7.49 -12.93
N LEU A 216 5.02 8.70 -12.38
CA LEU A 216 4.01 9.15 -11.41
C LEU A 216 2.71 9.60 -12.09
N LEU A 217 2.72 9.88 -13.40
CA LEU A 217 1.53 10.32 -14.13
C LEU A 217 0.44 9.23 -14.15
N LEU A 218 0.82 7.97 -14.32
CA LEU A 218 -0.12 6.85 -14.38
C LEU A 218 -0.93 6.64 -13.08
N PRO A 219 -0.34 6.53 -11.89
CA PRO A 219 -1.12 6.42 -10.65
C PRO A 219 -1.91 7.70 -10.36
N LEU A 220 -1.39 8.88 -10.71
CA LEU A 220 -2.11 10.14 -10.56
C LEU A 220 -3.38 10.21 -11.42
N THR A 221 -3.29 9.81 -12.69
CA THR A 221 -4.47 9.79 -13.57
C THR A 221 -5.51 8.78 -13.08
N LEU A 222 -5.08 7.63 -12.55
CA LEU A 222 -5.99 6.66 -11.95
C LEU A 222 -6.67 7.22 -10.69
N VAL A 223 -5.93 7.87 -9.79
CA VAL A 223 -6.50 8.53 -8.60
C VAL A 223 -7.51 9.59 -9.01
N ILE A 224 -7.16 10.47 -9.96
CA ILE A 224 -8.05 11.52 -10.47
C ILE A 224 -9.28 10.93 -11.13
N PHE A 225 -9.11 9.95 -12.02
CA PHE A 225 -10.21 9.29 -12.71
C PHE A 225 -11.18 8.65 -11.71
N GLN A 226 -10.65 8.00 -10.68
CA GLN A 226 -11.42 7.34 -9.64
C GLN A 226 -12.21 8.33 -8.78
N PHE A 227 -11.62 9.46 -8.38
CA PHE A 227 -12.35 10.53 -7.67
C PHE A 227 -13.45 11.15 -8.53
N ASN A 228 -13.18 11.37 -9.82
CA ASN A 228 -14.20 11.90 -10.72
C ASN A 228 -15.33 10.88 -10.96
N LEU A 229 -15.03 9.61 -11.18
CA LEU A 229 -16.07 8.61 -11.45
C LEU A 229 -17.08 8.47 -10.30
N LEU A 230 -16.63 8.70 -9.06
CA LEU A 230 -17.48 8.72 -7.88
C LEU A 230 -18.35 9.98 -7.79
N SER A 231 -17.88 11.14 -8.26
CA SER A 231 -18.64 12.41 -8.17
C SER A 231 -19.73 12.59 -9.23
N TRP A 232 -19.77 11.75 -10.27
CA TRP A 232 -20.79 11.83 -11.35
C TRP A 232 -21.93 10.82 -11.19
N LEU A 233 -21.95 10.05 -10.11
CA LEU A 233 -22.89 8.94 -9.90
C LEU A 233 -23.72 9.08 -8.62
N ASP A 234 -23.62 10.23 -7.95
CA ASP A 234 -24.54 10.76 -6.95
C ASP A 234 -25.33 11.93 -7.55
#